data_AF-A0A558B5E0-F1
#
_entry.id   AF-A0A558B5E0-F1
#
_cell.length_a   1.000
_cell.length_b   1.000
_cell.length_c   1.000
_cell.angle_alpha   90.00
_cell.angle_beta   90.00
_cell.angle_gamma   90.00
#
_symmetry.space_group_name_H-M   'P 1'
#
loop_
_entity.id
_entity.type
_entity.pdbx_description
1 polymer ?
#
loop_
_entity_poly.entity_id
_entity_poly.type
_entity_poly.pdbx_seq_one_letter_code
_entity_poly.pdbx_strand_id
1 'polypeptide(L)'
;MTNATNEKTFDEMTRYIRVRSEPGDKFVEFDFAIGYPELFVELVLPREAFEIFCKHNHVVHMDSDMIREIDEDMMKWRFGERGQRY
;
A
#
# COMPACT_ATOMS: atom_id res chain seq x y z
N MET A 1 1.02 29.30 24.88
CA MET A 1 1.85 29.16 23.66
C MET A 1 1.26 28.01 22.88
N THR A 2 0.73 28.28 21.68
CA THR A 2 0.00 27.31 20.85
C THR A 2 1.00 26.34 20.21
N ASN A 3 0.92 25.06 20.57
CA ASN A 3 1.67 24.00 19.89
C ASN A 3 1.09 23.86 18.47
N ALA A 4 1.84 24.26 17.46
CA ALA A 4 1.54 23.90 16.08
C ALA A 4 1.85 22.41 15.92
N THR A 5 0.82 21.59 15.77
CA THR A 5 0.96 20.19 15.36
C THR A 5 1.58 20.18 13.97
N ASN A 6 2.79 19.64 13.84
CA ASN A 6 3.47 19.48 12.54
C ASN A 6 2.83 18.32 11.78
N GLU A 7 1.57 18.48 11.38
CA GLU A 7 0.86 17.52 10.55
C GLU A 7 1.26 17.73 9.09
N LYS A 8 1.68 16.65 8.43
CA LYS A 8 1.98 16.67 7.00
C LYS A 8 0.72 17.01 6.22
N THR A 9 0.86 17.86 5.22
CA THR A 9 -0.19 18.07 4.22
C THR A 9 -0.38 16.80 3.38
N PHE A 10 -1.53 16.69 2.70
CA PHE A 10 -1.84 15.52 1.88
C PHE A 10 -0.77 15.24 0.82
N ASP A 11 -0.22 16.29 0.20
CA ASP A 11 0.78 16.16 -0.87
C ASP A 11 2.14 15.64 -0.36
N GLU A 12 2.45 15.90 0.93
CA GLU A 12 3.68 15.47 1.62
C GLU A 12 3.59 14.04 2.17
N MET A 13 2.41 13.42 2.12
CA MET A 13 2.25 12.03 2.55
C MET A 13 2.95 11.06 1.61
N THR A 14 3.58 10.05 2.19
CA THR A 14 4.24 8.98 1.41
C THR A 14 3.19 8.17 0.68
N ARG A 15 3.45 7.87 -0.60
CA ARG A 15 2.60 7.06 -1.46
C ARG A 15 3.21 5.67 -1.59
N TYR A 16 2.56 4.64 -1.08
CA TYR A 16 3.08 3.29 -1.02
C TYR A 16 2.50 2.42 -2.12
N ILE A 17 3.28 1.43 -2.57
CA ILE A 17 2.83 0.46 -3.56
C ILE A 17 3.27 -0.96 -3.19
N ARG A 18 2.36 -1.93 -3.38
CA ARG A 18 2.63 -3.37 -3.24
C ARG A 18 2.16 -4.10 -4.48
N VAL A 19 3.08 -4.70 -5.23
CA VAL A 19 2.71 -5.52 -6.41
C VAL A 19 2.20 -6.88 -5.95
N ARG A 20 1.10 -7.33 -6.54
CA ARG A 20 0.38 -8.58 -6.24
C ARG A 20 0.48 -9.62 -7.36
N SER A 21 0.61 -9.16 -8.61
CA SER A 21 0.79 -10.01 -9.78
C SER A 21 2.20 -10.61 -9.89
N GLU A 22 2.34 -11.71 -10.63
CA GLU A 22 3.62 -12.36 -10.87
C GLU A 22 4.48 -11.61 -11.91
N PRO A 23 5.82 -11.78 -11.88
CA PRO A 23 6.69 -11.22 -12.91
C PRO A 23 6.31 -11.74 -14.31
N GLY A 24 6.08 -10.83 -15.25
CA GLY A 24 5.74 -11.16 -16.63
C GLY A 24 4.23 -11.21 -16.93
N ASP A 25 3.37 -11.05 -15.93
CA ASP A 25 1.92 -10.93 -16.16
C ASP A 25 1.59 -9.73 -17.08
N LYS A 26 0.55 -9.93 -17.90
CA LYS A 26 0.07 -8.95 -18.89
C LYS A 26 -0.43 -7.67 -18.23
N PHE A 27 -1.04 -7.81 -17.05
CA PHE A 27 -1.49 -6.72 -16.21
C PHE A 27 -0.73 -6.78 -14.88
N VAL A 28 -0.46 -5.61 -14.32
CA VAL A 28 0.12 -5.45 -13.00
C VAL A 28 -1.04 -5.19 -12.04
N GLU A 29 -1.23 -6.10 -11.11
CA GLU A 29 -2.15 -5.95 -9.98
C GLU A 29 -1.34 -5.40 -8.81
N PHE A 30 -1.81 -4.34 -8.16
CA PHE A 30 -1.10 -3.71 -7.07
C PHE A 30 -2.01 -2.96 -6.11
N ASP A 31 -1.57 -2.87 -4.85
CA ASP A 31 -2.20 -2.06 -3.83
C ASP A 31 -1.54 -0.68 -3.80
N PHE A 32 -2.33 0.39 -3.72
CA PHE A 32 -1.85 1.77 -3.62
C PHE A 32 -2.38 2.44 -2.36
N ALA A 33 -1.49 2.99 -1.55
CA ALA A 33 -1.82 3.63 -0.28
C ALA A 33 -1.21 5.03 -0.16
N ILE A 34 -1.82 5.91 0.64
CA ILE A 34 -1.33 7.27 0.91
C ILE A 34 -1.28 7.49 2.42
N GLY A 35 -0.10 7.80 2.93
CA GLY A 35 0.16 8.02 4.36
C GLY A 35 0.20 6.73 5.18
N TYR A 36 -0.85 5.91 5.07
CA TYR A 36 -1.06 4.69 5.85
C TYR A 36 -1.04 3.46 4.92
N PRO A 37 0.05 2.67 4.86
CA PRO A 37 0.19 1.48 4.01
C PRO A 37 -0.94 0.46 4.10
N GLU A 38 -1.57 0.34 5.27
CA GLU A 38 -2.69 -0.55 5.58
C GLU A 38 -4.03 -0.07 5.00
N LEU A 39 -4.14 1.22 4.63
CA LEU A 39 -5.32 1.80 3.99
C LEU A 39 -5.04 2.03 2.50
N PHE A 40 -5.39 1.03 1.70
CA PHE A 40 -5.09 1.00 0.27
C PHE A 40 -6.32 0.79 -0.60
N VAL A 41 -6.15 1.12 -1.88
CA VAL A 41 -7.04 0.71 -2.97
C VAL A 41 -6.32 -0.32 -3.83
N GLU A 42 -7.05 -1.34 -4.28
CA GLU A 42 -6.56 -2.35 -5.23
C GLU A 42 -6.74 -1.83 -6.66
N LEU A 43 -5.67 -1.88 -7.47
CA LEU A 43 -5.66 -1.39 -8.84
C LEU A 43 -5.05 -2.43 -9.78
N VAL A 44 -5.49 -2.39 -11.05
CA VAL A 44 -4.99 -3.26 -12.12
C VAL A 44 -4.71 -2.41 -13.35
N LEU A 45 -3.47 -2.40 -13.84
CA LEU A 45 -3.05 -1.61 -15.00
C LEU A 45 -2.17 -2.42 -15.96
N PRO A 46 -2.15 -2.09 -17.26
CA PRO A 46 -1.08 -2.55 -18.15
C PRO A 46 0.30 -2.12 -17.62
N ARG A 47 1.34 -2.91 -17.89
CA ARG A 47 2.70 -2.69 -17.36
C ARG A 47 3.24 -1.27 -17.62
N GLU A 48 3.09 -0.77 -18.85
CA GLU A 48 3.55 0.57 -19.21
C GLU A 48 2.82 1.67 -18.41
N ALA A 49 1.50 1.53 -18.24
CA ALA A 49 0.70 2.46 -17.47
C ALA A 49 1.06 2.42 -15.97
N PHE A 50 1.35 1.23 -15.43
CA PHE A 50 1.85 1.06 -14.07
C PHE A 50 3.19 1.79 -13.84
N GLU A 51 4.14 1.65 -14.77
CA GLU A 51 5.43 2.36 -14.65
C GLU A 51 5.27 3.88 -14.68
N ILE A 52 4.37 4.40 -15.53
CA ILE A 52 4.03 5.82 -15.56
C ILE A 52 3.36 6.25 -14.25
N PHE A 53 2.43 5.45 -13.74
CA PHE A 53 1.74 5.69 -12.47
C PHE A 53 2.73 5.82 -11.31
N CYS A 54 3.70 4.89 -11.20
CA CYS A 54 4.72 4.92 -10.16
C CYS A 54 5.57 6.19 -10.20
N LYS A 55 5.98 6.62 -11.40
CA LYS A 55 6.76 7.85 -11.59
C LYS A 55 5.96 9.09 -11.22
N HIS A 56 4.72 9.19 -11.68
CA HIS A 56 3.86 10.34 -11.41
C HIS A 56 3.57 10.51 -9.91
N ASN A 57 3.32 9.40 -9.22
CA ASN A 57 2.98 9.39 -7.80
C ASN A 57 4.21 9.32 -6.87
N HIS A 58 5.44 9.27 -7.40
CA HIS A 58 6.67 9.19 -6.58
C HIS A 58 6.57 8.11 -5.49
N VAL A 59 6.15 6.91 -5.89
CA VAL A 59 5.78 5.85 -4.95
C VAL A 59 6.99 5.21 -4.28
N VAL A 60 6.77 4.69 -3.08
CA VAL A 60 7.69 3.82 -2.33
C VAL A 60 7.16 2.40 -2.39
N HIS A 61 7.97 1.46 -2.88
CA HIS A 61 7.63 0.04 -2.84
C HIS A 61 7.71 -0.47 -1.41
N MET A 62 6.66 -1.15 -0.96
CA MET A 62 6.66 -1.81 0.34
C MET A 62 7.70 -2.94 0.34
N ASP A 63 8.47 -3.02 1.41
CA ASP A 63 9.38 -4.15 1.64
C ASP A 63 8.62 -5.36 2.20
N SER A 64 9.33 -6.49 2.27
CA SER A 64 8.74 -7.76 2.72
C SER A 64 8.28 -7.76 4.17
N ASP A 65 8.94 -7.01 5.05
CA ASP A 65 8.58 -6.99 6.48
C ASP A 65 7.32 -6.16 6.69
N MET A 66 7.24 -4.98 6.07
CA MET A 66 6.03 -4.13 6.04
C MET A 66 4.83 -4.90 5.48
N ILE A 67 5.03 -5.62 4.37
CA ILE A 67 3.99 -6.44 3.76
C ILE A 67 3.46 -7.50 4.75
N ARG A 68 4.36 -8.19 5.46
CA ARG A 68 3.99 -9.22 6.43
C ARG A 68 3.18 -8.63 7.58
N GLU A 69 3.61 -7.50 8.13
CA GLU A 69 2.94 -6.83 9.26
C GLU A 69 1.52 -6.40 8.88
N ILE A 70 1.35 -5.81 7.70
CA ILE A 70 0.03 -5.40 7.18
C ILE A 70 -0.86 -6.63 6.99
N ASP A 71 -0.35 -7.71 6.40
CA ASP A 71 -1.14 -8.93 6.19
C ASP A 71 -1.61 -9.55 7.51
N GLU A 72 -0.73 -9.61 8.52
CA GLU A 72 -1.06 -10.12 9.86
C GLU A 72 -2.12 -9.27 10.55
N ASP A 73 -2.01 -7.94 10.44
CA ASP A 73 -2.99 -7.04 11.03
C ASP A 73 -4.35 -7.16 10.33
N MET A 74 -4.36 -7.21 8.99
CA MET A 74 -5.57 -7.44 8.21
C MET A 74 -6.26 -8.77 8.54
N MET A 75 -5.50 -9.83 8.84
CA MET A 75 -6.07 -11.10 9.30
C MET A 75 -6.75 -10.96 10.67
N LYS A 76 -6.17 -10.20 11.61
CA LYS A 76 -6.79 -9.92 12.92
C LYS A 76 -8.11 -9.16 12.74
N TRP A 77 -8.14 -8.15 11.87
CA TRP A 77 -9.33 -7.35 11.64
C TRP A 77 -10.43 -8.10 10.87
N ARG A 78 -10.06 -9.02 9.97
CA ARG A 78 -11.02 -9.81 9.18
C ARG A 78 -11.70 -10.93 9.98
N PHE A 79 -11.03 -11.50 10.98
CA PHE A 79 -11.52 -12.69 11.70
C PHE A 79 -11.65 -12.50 13.24
N GLY A 80 -11.27 -11.33 13.78
CA GLY A 80 -11.18 -11.05 15.22
C GLY A 80 -9.87 -11.57 15.84
N GLU A 81 -9.66 -11.33 17.15
CA GLU A 81 -8.44 -11.69 17.92
C GLU A 81 -8.01 -13.17 17.84
N ARG A 82 -8.85 -14.05 17.30
CA ARG A 82 -8.59 -15.49 17.14
C ARG A 82 -8.43 -15.90 15.67
N GLY A 83 -7.67 -15.13 14.88
CA GLY A 83 -7.43 -15.36 13.45
C GLY A 83 -6.87 -16.75 13.12
N GLN A 84 -7.71 -17.77 13.13
CA GLN A 84 -7.34 -19.16 12.87
C GLN A 84 -8.23 -19.69 11.75
N ARG A 85 -7.61 -19.98 10.60
CA ARG A 85 -8.26 -20.72 9.51
C ARG A 85 -8.46 -22.16 10.01
N TYR A 86 -9.71 -22.63 10.02
CA TYR A 86 -10.04 -24.04 10.24
C TYR A 86 -9.53 -24.90 9.08
#